data_AF-A0A6D2KSU3-F1
#
_entry.id   AF-A0A6D2KSU3-F1
#
_cell.length_a   1.000
_cell.length_b   1.000
_cell.length_c   1.000
_cell.angle_alpha   90.00
_cell.angle_beta   90.00
_cell.angle_gamma   90.00
#
_symmetry.space_group_name_H-M   'P 1'
#
loop_
_entity.id
_entity.type
_entity.pdbx_description
1 polymer ?
#
loop_
_entity_poly.entity_id
_entity_poly.type
_entity_poly.pdbx_seq_one_letter_code
_entity_poly.pdbx_strand_id
1 'polypeptide(L)'
;MFLKLLEAVLKTGNRMNIGTNRGDAHAFKLDTLLKLVDIKGADGKTNLLHFVVQEIIKSEGARVVSSSPNQSPVSAFQDELELKKLGLQVVSGLSSQLINVKKGAAMDTDSLSLETSEIANGITKVKEVVAEVKQETGVERFLDSMESFLNKAEEEITEMQSQGSNVMKMVKEVTEYFHGNSETHPSRIFAVVRDFLTILDQVCEEVGRVNERTVYRSVAPSNQTVTPLFQSENG
;
A
#
# COMPACT_ATOMS: atom_id res chain seq x y z
N MET A 1 2.16 5.26 -8.75
CA MET A 1 2.16 3.81 -9.04
C MET A 1 0.83 3.13 -8.65
N PHE A 2 0.28 3.37 -7.46
CA PHE A 2 -0.95 2.71 -6.97
C PHE A 2 -2.10 2.65 -7.99
N LEU A 3 -2.51 3.80 -8.57
CA LEU A 3 -3.60 3.85 -9.55
C LEU A 3 -3.34 3.01 -10.81
N LYS A 4 -2.08 2.93 -11.28
CA LYS A 4 -1.71 2.07 -12.41
C LYS A 4 -1.86 0.59 -12.07
N LEU A 5 -1.55 0.22 -10.84
CA LEU A 5 -1.78 -1.15 -10.36
C LEU A 5 -3.28 -1.45 -10.35
N LEU A 6 -4.10 -0.54 -9.82
CA LEU A 6 -5.56 -0.71 -9.84
C LEU A 6 -6.09 -0.86 -11.28
N GLU A 7 -5.60 -0.02 -12.20
CA GLU A 7 -5.96 -0.10 -13.61
C GLU A 7 -5.55 -1.45 -14.24
N ALA A 8 -4.34 -1.93 -13.95
CA ALA A 8 -3.87 -3.22 -14.43
C ALA A 8 -4.71 -4.38 -13.89
N VAL A 9 -5.10 -4.33 -12.61
CA VAL A 9 -6.03 -5.29 -12.00
C VAL A 9 -7.40 -5.24 -12.69
N LEU A 10 -7.96 -4.05 -12.92
CA LEU A 10 -9.24 -3.89 -13.60
C LEU A 10 -9.21 -4.46 -15.02
N LYS A 11 -8.19 -4.09 -15.81
CA LYS A 11 -8.00 -4.59 -17.19
C LYS A 11 -7.85 -6.10 -17.23
N THR A 12 -7.05 -6.66 -16.32
CA THR A 12 -6.85 -8.11 -16.22
C THR A 12 -8.15 -8.82 -15.83
N GLY A 13 -8.85 -8.31 -14.82
CA GLY A 13 -10.14 -8.83 -14.38
C GLY A 13 -11.18 -8.83 -15.50
N ASN A 14 -11.32 -7.72 -16.23
CA ASN A 14 -12.23 -7.62 -17.37
C ASN A 14 -11.87 -8.62 -18.47
N ARG A 15 -10.58 -8.78 -18.78
CA ARG A 15 -10.12 -9.73 -19.79
C ARG A 15 -10.43 -11.18 -19.40
N MET A 16 -10.27 -11.52 -18.12
CA MET A 16 -10.56 -12.88 -17.61
C MET A 16 -12.05 -13.18 -17.51
N ASN A 17 -12.90 -12.16 -17.36
CA ASN A 17 -14.35 -12.31 -17.15
C ASN A 17 -15.18 -11.98 -18.39
N ILE A 18 -14.58 -11.94 -19.58
CA ILE A 18 -15.31 -11.75 -20.85
C ILE A 18 -16.45 -12.78 -20.96
N GLY A 19 -17.65 -12.30 -21.29
CA GLY A 19 -18.83 -13.15 -21.45
C GLY A 19 -19.50 -13.58 -20.14
N THR A 20 -19.07 -13.04 -18.99
CA THR A 20 -19.72 -13.26 -17.69
C THR A 20 -20.30 -11.95 -17.15
N ASN A 21 -21.18 -12.03 -16.14
CA ASN A 21 -21.72 -10.86 -15.44
C ASN A 21 -20.68 -10.06 -14.64
N ARG A 22 -19.41 -10.50 -14.62
CA ARG A 22 -18.27 -9.81 -13.99
C ARG A 22 -17.32 -9.17 -15.01
N GLY A 23 -17.59 -9.32 -16.30
CA GLY A 23 -16.85 -8.64 -17.36
C GLY A 23 -17.31 -7.19 -17.52
N ASP A 24 -16.53 -6.39 -18.26
CA ASP A 24 -16.83 -4.97 -18.56
C ASP A 24 -17.08 -4.10 -17.32
N ALA A 25 -16.42 -4.43 -16.21
CA ALA A 25 -16.47 -3.64 -15.01
C ALA A 25 -15.75 -2.30 -15.24
N HIS A 26 -16.31 -1.23 -14.68
CA HIS A 26 -15.72 0.11 -14.73
C HIS A 26 -14.89 0.42 -13.48
N ALA A 27 -15.13 -0.32 -12.39
CA ALA A 27 -14.45 -0.19 -11.11
C ALA A 27 -14.58 -1.47 -10.30
N PHE A 28 -13.80 -1.59 -9.23
CA PHE A 28 -13.90 -2.64 -8.22
C PHE A 28 -13.60 -2.07 -6.83
N LYS A 29 -14.15 -2.69 -5.78
CA LYS A 29 -13.86 -2.32 -4.38
C LYS A 29 -12.46 -2.77 -3.98
N LEU A 30 -11.75 -1.99 -3.17
CA LEU A 30 -10.36 -2.32 -2.79
C LEU A 30 -10.23 -3.65 -2.05
N ASP A 31 -11.25 -4.16 -1.35
CA ASP A 31 -11.23 -5.52 -0.77
C ASP A 31 -10.92 -6.61 -1.82
N THR A 32 -11.24 -6.35 -3.10
CA THR A 32 -10.95 -7.28 -4.21
C THR A 32 -9.45 -7.52 -4.38
N LEU A 33 -8.61 -6.54 -4.02
CA LEU A 33 -7.15 -6.68 -4.09
C LEU A 33 -6.65 -7.84 -3.22
N LEU A 34 -7.26 -8.03 -2.05
CA LEU A 34 -6.89 -9.09 -1.11
C LEU A 34 -7.27 -10.48 -1.64
N LYS A 35 -8.18 -10.58 -2.61
CA LYS A 35 -8.64 -11.85 -3.20
C LYS A 35 -7.79 -12.29 -4.38
N LEU A 36 -6.89 -11.44 -4.87
CA LEU A 36 -6.05 -11.76 -6.04
C LEU A 36 -5.08 -12.93 -5.75
N VAL A 37 -4.74 -13.16 -4.49
CA VAL A 37 -3.85 -14.26 -4.09
C VAL A 37 -4.51 -15.63 -4.11
N ASP A 38 -5.84 -15.67 -4.05
CA ASP A 38 -6.65 -16.90 -4.04
C ASP A 38 -6.88 -17.45 -5.45
N ILE A 39 -6.75 -16.60 -6.47
CA ILE A 39 -6.90 -16.98 -7.88
C ILE A 39 -5.55 -17.53 -8.35
N LYS A 40 -5.37 -18.85 -8.23
CA LYS A 40 -4.13 -19.55 -8.60
C LYS A 40 -4.10 -19.94 -10.07
N GLY A 41 -2.90 -19.96 -10.64
CA GLY A 41 -2.61 -20.58 -11.93
C GLY A 41 -2.59 -22.11 -11.84
N ALA A 42 -2.43 -22.76 -12.99
CA ALA A 42 -2.38 -24.23 -13.08
C ALA A 42 -1.21 -24.87 -12.32
N ASP A 43 -0.15 -24.11 -12.03
CA ASP A 43 1.00 -24.57 -11.25
C ASP A 43 0.73 -24.60 -9.73
N GLY A 44 -0.42 -24.08 -9.28
CA GLY A 44 -0.80 -23.94 -7.88
C GLY A 44 0.09 -23.00 -7.05
N LYS A 45 1.09 -22.37 -7.67
CA LYS A 45 2.13 -21.55 -7.02
C LYS A 45 1.92 -20.08 -7.36
N THR A 46 1.79 -19.77 -8.64
CA THR A 46 1.54 -18.40 -9.09
C THR A 46 0.08 -18.04 -8.88
N ASN A 47 -0.16 -16.79 -8.48
CA ASN A 47 -1.49 -16.24 -8.34
C ASN A 47 -1.71 -15.09 -9.34
N LEU A 48 -2.93 -14.58 -9.43
CA LEU A 48 -3.26 -13.51 -10.36
C LEU A 48 -2.42 -12.25 -10.14
N LEU A 49 -2.08 -11.93 -8.88
CA LEU A 49 -1.24 -10.78 -8.58
C LEU A 49 0.19 -10.93 -9.14
N HIS A 50 0.76 -12.14 -9.15
CA HIS A 50 2.07 -12.39 -9.79
C HIS A 50 2.03 -12.00 -11.28
N PHE A 51 0.98 -12.41 -11.98
CA PHE A 51 0.82 -12.09 -13.40
C PHE A 51 0.68 -10.58 -13.63
N VAL A 52 -0.17 -9.91 -12.83
CA VAL A 52 -0.37 -8.46 -12.91
C VAL A 52 0.94 -7.72 -12.64
N VAL A 53 1.68 -8.10 -11.60
CA VAL A 53 2.97 -7.50 -11.24
C VAL A 53 3.99 -7.68 -12.36
N GLN A 54 4.12 -8.89 -12.93
CA GLN A 54 5.03 -9.14 -14.05
C GLN A 54 4.72 -8.26 -15.25
N GLU A 55 3.44 -8.03 -15.57
CA GLU A 55 3.06 -7.20 -16.71
C GLU A 55 3.37 -5.72 -16.47
N ILE A 56 3.13 -5.22 -15.24
CA ILE A 56 3.53 -3.86 -14.85
C ILE A 56 5.05 -3.71 -14.93
N ILE A 57 5.82 -4.69 -14.43
CA ILE A 57 7.28 -4.69 -14.47
C ILE A 57 7.80 -4.52 -15.90
N LYS A 58 7.29 -5.30 -16.87
CA LYS A 58 7.70 -5.17 -18.27
C LYS A 58 7.44 -3.77 -18.82
N SER A 59 6.23 -3.24 -18.60
CA SER A 59 5.84 -1.92 -19.10
C SER A 59 6.63 -0.77 -18.46
N GLU A 60 6.88 -0.83 -17.16
CA GLU A 60 7.61 0.20 -16.43
C GLU A 60 9.10 0.16 -16.73
N GLY A 61 9.69 -1.03 -16.87
CA GLY A 61 11.07 -1.17 -17.31
C GLY A 61 11.30 -0.54 -18.70
N ALA A 62 10.43 -0.86 -19.66
CA ALA A 62 10.45 -0.25 -21.00
C ALA A 62 10.40 1.28 -20.95
N ARG A 63 9.55 1.84 -20.08
CA ARG A 63 9.47 3.29 -19.91
C ARG A 63 10.77 3.87 -19.37
N VAL A 64 11.38 3.27 -18.35
CA VAL A 64 12.63 3.79 -17.74
C VAL A 64 13.77 3.84 -18.77
N VAL A 65 13.91 2.79 -19.59
CA VAL A 65 14.93 2.76 -20.65
C VAL A 65 14.65 3.81 -21.73
N SER A 66 13.39 3.97 -22.15
CA SER A 66 13.01 4.99 -23.15
C SER A 66 13.28 6.44 -22.69
N SER A 67 13.37 6.67 -21.38
CA SER A 67 13.69 7.99 -20.80
C SER A 67 15.19 8.25 -20.60
N SER A 68 16.08 7.29 -20.90
CA SER A 68 17.53 7.44 -20.69
C SER A 68 18.27 7.79 -22.00
N PRO A 69 19.05 8.89 -22.07
CA PRO A 69 19.66 9.38 -23.31
C PRO A 69 20.93 8.64 -23.78
N ASN A 70 21.47 7.68 -23.01
CA ASN A 70 22.70 6.97 -23.35
C ASN A 70 22.42 5.49 -23.64
N GLN A 71 22.31 5.10 -24.91
CA GLN A 71 22.26 3.70 -25.32
C GLN A 71 23.63 3.25 -25.84
N SER A 72 24.17 2.18 -25.24
CA SER A 72 25.23 1.37 -25.82
C SER A 72 24.63 0.01 -26.21
N PRO A 73 25.06 -0.61 -27.33
CA PRO A 73 24.46 -1.86 -27.80
C PRO A 73 25.00 -3.02 -26.95
N VAL A 74 24.28 -3.35 -25.87
CA VAL A 74 24.49 -4.59 -25.12
C VAL A 74 23.50 -5.64 -25.64
N SER A 75 23.82 -6.92 -25.50
CA SER A 75 23.03 -8.03 -26.04
C SER A 75 21.57 -8.02 -25.58
N ALA A 76 20.62 -8.34 -26.47
CA ALA A 76 19.18 -8.33 -26.23
C ALA A 76 18.70 -9.07 -24.97
N PHE A 77 19.43 -10.09 -24.49
CA PHE A 77 19.13 -10.80 -23.24
C PHE A 77 19.46 -10.00 -21.97
N GLN A 78 20.57 -9.26 -21.99
CA GLN A 78 20.94 -8.38 -20.87
C GLN A 78 19.95 -7.21 -20.77
N ASP A 79 19.47 -6.73 -21.93
CA ASP A 79 18.46 -5.67 -22.00
C ASP A 79 17.13 -6.08 -21.36
N GLU A 80 16.65 -7.31 -21.58
CA GLU A 80 15.38 -7.79 -20.99
C GLU A 80 15.48 -7.95 -19.46
N LEU A 81 16.63 -8.41 -18.96
CA LEU A 81 16.86 -8.58 -17.53
C LEU A 81 16.94 -7.24 -16.81
N GLU A 82 17.71 -6.30 -17.35
CA GLU A 82 17.80 -4.94 -16.80
C GLU A 82 16.43 -4.25 -16.85
N LEU A 83 15.64 -4.48 -17.89
CA LEU A 83 14.26 -4.01 -17.98
C LEU A 83 13.41 -4.50 -16.81
N LYS A 84 13.45 -5.80 -16.56
CA LYS A 84 12.69 -6.43 -15.48
C LYS A 84 13.16 -5.94 -14.12
N LYS A 85 14.46 -5.72 -13.94
CA LYS A 85 15.02 -5.19 -12.70
C LYS A 85 14.57 -3.75 -12.43
N LEU A 86 14.65 -2.88 -13.44
CA LEU A 86 14.18 -1.50 -13.34
C LEU A 86 12.69 -1.44 -13.07
N GLY A 87 11.88 -2.20 -13.81
CA GLY A 87 10.44 -2.29 -13.60
C GLY A 87 10.08 -2.79 -12.20
N LEU A 88 10.77 -3.83 -11.72
CA LEU A 88 10.58 -4.38 -10.37
C LEU A 88 10.88 -3.34 -9.29
N GLN A 89 11.95 -2.56 -9.45
CA GLN A 89 12.29 -1.47 -8.52
C GLN A 89 11.19 -0.41 -8.44
N VAL A 90 10.54 -0.09 -9.56
CA VAL A 90 9.42 0.88 -9.55
C VAL A 90 8.21 0.31 -8.82
N VAL A 91 7.87 -0.96 -9.04
CA VAL A 91 6.70 -1.60 -8.41
C VAL A 91 6.94 -1.82 -6.91
N SER A 92 8.10 -2.32 -6.50
CA SER A 92 8.44 -2.53 -5.07
C SER A 92 8.55 -1.21 -4.30
N GLY A 93 8.88 -0.11 -4.98
CA GLY A 93 8.85 1.24 -4.39
C GLY A 93 7.44 1.77 -4.07
N LEU A 94 6.36 1.05 -4.41
CA LEU A 94 5.00 1.47 -4.05
C LEU A 94 4.75 1.43 -2.54
N SER A 95 5.31 0.44 -1.85
CA SER A 95 5.12 0.25 -0.42
C SER A 95 5.68 1.41 0.41
N SER A 96 6.80 1.99 -0.02
CA SER A 96 7.39 3.19 0.59
C SER A 96 6.63 4.48 0.25
N GLN A 97 6.08 4.61 -0.97
CA GLN A 97 5.22 5.74 -1.35
C GLN A 97 3.97 5.86 -0.48
N LEU A 98 3.47 4.73 0.05
CA LEU A 98 2.25 4.66 0.87
C LEU A 98 2.55 4.34 2.35
N ILE A 99 3.72 4.73 2.86
CA ILE A 99 4.09 4.45 4.26
C ILE A 99 3.09 5.03 5.28
N ASN A 100 2.53 6.21 5.00
CA ASN A 100 1.54 6.84 5.89
C ASN A 100 0.21 6.08 5.92
N VAL A 101 -0.11 5.31 4.87
CA VAL A 101 -1.28 4.41 4.89
C VAL A 101 -1.07 3.29 5.91
N LYS A 102 0.15 2.72 5.98
CA LYS A 102 0.50 1.71 6.98
C LYS A 102 0.41 2.26 8.40
N LYS A 103 0.85 3.51 8.62
CA LYS A 103 0.72 4.21 9.90
C LYS A 103 -0.75 4.46 10.24
N GLY A 104 -1.55 4.98 9.30
CA GLY A 104 -2.98 5.21 9.49
C GLY A 104 -3.74 3.92 9.82
N ALA A 105 -3.36 2.78 9.23
CA ALA A 105 -3.94 1.48 9.52
C ALA A 105 -3.65 0.94 10.93
N ALA A 106 -2.64 1.52 11.61
CA ALA A 106 -2.28 1.17 12.99
C ALA A 106 -2.83 2.18 14.01
N MET A 107 -3.44 3.28 13.55
CA MET A 107 -4.06 4.26 14.43
C MET A 107 -5.39 3.74 14.95
N ASP A 108 -5.60 3.86 16.26
CA ASP A 108 -6.90 3.68 16.88
C ASP A 108 -7.60 5.04 16.97
N THR A 109 -8.45 5.30 15.98
CA THR A 109 -9.20 6.57 15.89
C THR A 109 -10.23 6.72 17.00
N ASP A 110 -10.77 5.61 17.49
CA ASP A 110 -11.81 5.61 18.51
C ASP A 110 -11.21 5.93 19.87
N SER A 111 -10.07 5.30 20.20
CA SER A 111 -9.30 5.62 21.41
C SER A 111 -8.82 7.08 21.39
N LEU A 112 -8.29 7.57 20.27
CA LEU A 112 -7.85 8.97 20.17
C LEU A 112 -9.01 9.96 20.37
N SER A 113 -10.19 9.67 19.79
CA SER A 113 -11.39 10.49 19.98
C SER A 113 -11.87 10.46 21.43
N LEU A 114 -11.78 9.31 22.10
CA LEU A 114 -12.13 9.15 23.50
C LEU A 114 -11.21 9.97 24.39
N GLU A 115 -9.89 9.82 24.25
CA GLU A 115 -8.88 10.57 25.01
C GLU A 115 -9.06 12.09 24.83
N THR A 116 -9.31 12.54 23.59
CA THR A 116 -9.56 13.97 23.32
C THR A 116 -10.82 14.47 24.03
N SER A 117 -11.86 13.64 24.12
CA SER A 117 -13.10 13.96 24.83
C SER A 117 -12.90 13.98 26.35
N GLU A 118 -12.10 13.07 26.89
CA GLU A 118 -11.75 13.03 28.31
C GLU A 118 -10.96 14.28 28.73
N ILE A 119 -10.02 14.74 27.91
CA ILE A 119 -9.27 15.98 28.15
C ILE A 119 -10.22 17.19 28.14
N ALA A 120 -11.12 17.28 27.17
CA ALA A 120 -12.13 18.36 27.10
C ALA A 120 -13.03 18.39 28.35
N ASN A 121 -13.48 17.22 28.80
CA ASN A 121 -14.26 17.08 30.03
C ASN A 121 -13.44 17.46 31.27
N GLY A 122 -12.16 17.10 31.30
CA GLY A 122 -11.23 17.50 32.36
C GLY A 122 -11.10 19.02 32.48
N ILE A 123 -10.91 19.72 31.37
CA ILE A 123 -10.86 21.19 31.35
C ILE A 123 -12.16 21.82 31.83
N THR A 124 -13.31 21.24 31.46
CA THR A 124 -14.62 21.69 31.95
C THR A 124 -14.70 21.61 33.49
N LYS A 125 -14.26 20.49 34.08
CA LYS A 125 -14.22 20.32 35.54
C LYS A 125 -13.27 21.31 36.22
N VAL A 126 -12.10 21.55 35.63
CA VAL A 126 -11.15 22.55 36.16
C VAL A 126 -11.77 23.94 36.15
N LYS A 127 -12.51 24.30 35.09
CA LYS A 127 -13.23 25.57 34.98
C LYS A 127 -14.29 25.73 36.08
N GLU A 128 -15.01 24.67 36.41
CA GLU A 128 -15.97 24.64 37.52
C GLU A 128 -15.28 24.91 38.86
N VAL A 129 -14.18 24.20 39.16
CA VAL A 129 -13.41 24.41 40.40
C VAL A 129 -12.85 25.84 40.48
N VAL A 130 -12.32 26.37 39.37
CA VAL A 130 -11.83 27.76 39.34
C VAL A 130 -12.96 28.76 39.60
N ALA A 131 -14.18 28.49 39.13
CA ALA A 131 -15.34 29.34 39.41
C ALA A 131 -15.73 29.34 40.90
N GLU A 132 -15.55 28.22 41.60
CA GLU A 132 -15.75 28.14 43.06
C GLU A 132 -14.67 28.93 43.82
N VAL A 133 -13.39 28.75 43.45
CA VAL A 133 -12.24 29.41 44.10
C VAL A 133 -12.27 30.93 43.95
N LYS A 134 -12.97 31.48 42.95
CA LYS A 134 -13.14 32.93 42.77
C LYS A 134 -13.78 33.65 43.97
N GLN A 135 -14.44 32.92 44.87
CA GLN A 135 -15.04 33.49 46.08
C GLN A 135 -14.05 33.66 47.24
N GLU A 136 -12.87 33.04 47.15
CA GLU A 136 -11.83 33.09 48.18
C GLU A 136 -10.98 34.38 48.08
N THR A 137 -10.39 34.78 49.20
CA THR A 137 -9.49 35.94 49.27
C THR A 137 -8.02 35.54 49.15
N GLY A 138 -7.18 36.33 48.46
CA GLY A 138 -5.74 36.07 48.37
C GLY A 138 -5.33 35.03 47.32
N VAL A 139 -6.23 34.73 46.39
CA VAL A 139 -6.05 33.72 45.32
C VAL A 139 -5.81 34.35 43.95
N GLU A 140 -5.58 35.66 43.86
CA GLU A 140 -5.55 36.40 42.59
C GLU A 140 -4.49 35.84 41.63
N ARG A 141 -3.28 35.56 42.12
CA ARG A 141 -2.21 34.97 41.30
C ARG A 141 -2.55 33.57 40.77
N PHE A 142 -3.29 32.79 41.55
CA PHE A 142 -3.76 31.48 41.11
C PHE A 142 -4.82 31.63 40.02
N LEU A 143 -5.79 32.52 40.22
CA LEU A 143 -6.84 32.80 39.24
C LEU A 143 -6.26 33.31 37.91
N ASP A 144 -5.30 34.25 37.94
CA ASP A 144 -4.62 34.76 36.75
C ASP A 144 -3.91 33.62 35.98
N SER A 145 -3.19 32.77 36.71
CA SER A 145 -2.49 31.62 36.10
C SER A 145 -3.48 30.61 35.52
N MET A 146 -4.60 30.35 36.21
CA MET A 146 -5.63 29.41 35.78
C MET A 146 -6.43 29.94 34.60
N GLU A 147 -6.69 31.24 34.52
CA GLU A 147 -7.33 31.86 33.36
C GLU A 147 -6.46 31.70 32.11
N SER A 148 -5.15 32.00 32.20
CA SER A 148 -4.23 31.79 31.07
C SER A 148 -4.15 30.32 30.65
N PHE A 149 -4.09 29.41 31.62
CA PHE A 149 -4.10 27.97 31.37
C PHE A 149 -5.37 27.51 30.65
N LEU A 150 -6.55 27.90 31.18
CA LEU A 150 -7.85 27.50 30.63
C LEU A 150 -8.04 28.04 29.21
N ASN A 151 -7.72 29.31 28.96
CA ASN A 151 -7.84 29.91 27.63
C ASN A 151 -6.99 29.15 26.61
N LYS A 152 -5.73 28.84 26.95
CA LYS A 152 -4.84 28.09 26.07
C LYS A 152 -5.33 26.65 25.85
N ALA A 153 -5.75 25.97 26.91
CA ALA A 153 -6.22 24.59 26.82
C ALA A 153 -7.50 24.48 25.98
N GLU A 154 -8.48 25.38 26.18
CA GLU A 154 -9.71 25.42 25.41
C GLU A 154 -9.46 25.65 23.92
N GLU A 155 -8.54 26.56 23.57
CA GLU A 155 -8.12 26.82 22.19
C GLU A 155 -7.50 25.56 21.56
N GLU A 156 -6.48 24.97 22.19
CA GLU A 156 -5.76 23.80 21.67
C GLU A 156 -6.68 22.57 21.53
N ILE A 157 -7.59 22.33 22.49
CA ILE A 157 -8.54 21.22 22.44
C ILE A 157 -9.55 21.42 21.31
N THR A 158 -10.08 22.64 21.16
CA THR A 158 -11.06 22.94 20.10
C THR A 158 -10.42 22.78 18.73
N GLU A 159 -9.19 23.24 18.55
CA GLU A 159 -8.44 23.04 17.32
C GLU A 159 -8.22 21.55 17.05
N MET A 160 -7.76 20.78 18.04
CA MET A 160 -7.53 19.34 17.91
C MET A 160 -8.80 18.57 17.50
N GLN A 161 -9.94 18.86 18.13
CA GLN A 161 -11.23 18.25 17.81
C GLN A 161 -11.70 18.62 16.39
N SER A 162 -11.53 19.87 16.00
CA SER A 162 -11.85 20.35 14.65
C SER A 162 -11.00 19.65 13.59
N GLN A 163 -9.68 19.59 13.80
CA GLN A 163 -8.75 18.89 12.91
C GLN A 163 -9.11 17.40 12.81
N GLY A 164 -9.38 16.73 13.93
CA GLY A 164 -9.79 15.33 13.96
C GLY A 164 -11.07 15.06 13.16
N SER A 165 -12.09 15.91 13.33
CA SER A 165 -13.34 15.84 12.56
C SER A 165 -13.10 16.01 11.05
N ASN A 166 -12.28 16.98 10.67
CA ASN A 166 -11.93 17.22 9.26
C ASN A 166 -11.17 16.03 8.65
N VAL A 167 -10.23 15.43 9.39
CA VAL A 167 -9.53 14.22 8.96
C VAL A 167 -10.52 13.08 8.72
N MET A 168 -11.43 12.83 9.67
CA MET A 168 -12.42 11.76 9.53
C MET A 168 -13.38 11.99 8.36
N LYS A 169 -13.72 13.24 8.04
CA LYS A 169 -14.47 13.58 6.83
C LYS A 169 -13.71 13.21 5.55
N MET A 170 -12.41 13.56 5.47
CA MET A 170 -11.57 13.18 4.32
C MET A 170 -11.45 11.65 4.18
N VAL A 171 -11.30 10.93 5.29
CA VAL A 171 -11.26 9.46 5.30
C VAL A 171 -12.59 8.88 4.77
N LYS A 172 -13.72 9.47 5.15
CA LYS A 172 -15.04 9.08 4.64
C LYS A 172 -15.15 9.30 3.13
N GLU A 173 -14.77 10.47 2.63
CA GLU A 173 -14.80 10.79 1.19
C GLU A 173 -13.94 9.83 0.37
N VAL A 174 -12.72 9.52 0.83
CA VAL A 174 -11.84 8.53 0.18
C VAL A 174 -12.44 7.13 0.23
N THR A 175 -13.09 6.76 1.34
CA THR A 175 -13.76 5.47 1.47
C THR A 175 -14.92 5.35 0.50
N GLU A 176 -15.77 6.37 0.41
CA GLU A 176 -16.90 6.43 -0.51
C GLU A 176 -16.44 6.35 -1.96
N TYR A 177 -15.33 7.00 -2.31
CA TYR A 177 -14.75 6.91 -3.66
C TYR A 177 -14.39 5.47 -4.05
N PHE A 178 -13.80 4.69 -3.14
CA PHE A 178 -13.33 3.33 -3.44
C PHE A 178 -14.31 2.20 -3.11
N HIS A 179 -15.26 2.40 -2.19
CA HIS A 179 -16.19 1.36 -1.70
C HIS A 179 -17.68 1.73 -1.88
N GLY A 180 -17.98 2.95 -2.33
CA GLY A 180 -19.33 3.51 -2.31
C GLY A 180 -19.89 3.65 -0.90
N ASN A 181 -21.19 3.91 -0.79
CA ASN A 181 -21.87 4.16 0.49
C ASN A 181 -22.14 2.89 1.33
N SER A 182 -21.40 1.81 1.07
CA SER A 182 -21.64 0.49 1.69
C SER A 182 -20.70 0.16 2.85
N GLU A 183 -19.61 0.91 3.01
CA GLU A 183 -18.63 0.66 4.08
C GLU A 183 -19.04 1.40 5.37
N THR A 184 -19.06 0.67 6.48
CA THR A 184 -19.53 1.15 7.80
C THR A 184 -18.38 1.64 8.67
N HIS A 185 -17.15 1.24 8.34
CA HIS A 185 -15.94 1.65 9.04
C HIS A 185 -14.97 2.32 8.07
N PRO A 186 -15.05 3.66 7.88
CA PRO A 186 -14.20 4.38 6.92
C PRO A 186 -12.70 4.16 7.09
N SER A 187 -12.20 4.05 8.32
CA SER A 187 -10.78 3.81 8.60
C SER A 187 -10.27 2.45 8.10
N ARG A 188 -11.16 1.47 7.86
CA ARG A 188 -10.81 0.14 7.36
C ARG A 188 -10.10 0.18 6.01
N ILE A 189 -10.30 1.23 5.21
CA ILE A 189 -9.60 1.41 3.94
C ILE A 189 -8.07 1.37 4.10
N PHE A 190 -7.54 1.93 5.20
CA PHE A 190 -6.11 1.90 5.47
C PHE A 190 -5.61 0.47 5.70
N ALA A 191 -6.36 -0.35 6.44
CA ALA A 191 -6.01 -1.75 6.69
C ALA A 191 -6.02 -2.56 5.40
N VAL A 192 -7.04 -2.41 4.55
CA VAL A 192 -7.12 -3.09 3.25
C VAL A 192 -5.91 -2.77 2.38
N VAL A 193 -5.54 -1.49 2.27
CA VAL A 193 -4.39 -1.09 1.46
C VAL A 193 -3.08 -1.53 2.11
N ARG A 194 -2.91 -1.43 3.44
CA ARG A 194 -1.73 -1.95 4.16
C ARG A 194 -1.53 -3.43 3.88
N ASP A 195 -2.58 -4.24 4.04
CA ASP A 195 -2.51 -5.69 3.90
C ASP A 195 -2.22 -6.07 2.45
N PHE A 196 -2.83 -5.37 1.49
CA PHE A 196 -2.49 -5.51 0.08
C PHE A 196 -1.02 -5.15 -0.21
N LEU A 197 -0.49 -4.08 0.37
CA LEU A 197 0.92 -3.71 0.19
C LEU A 197 1.87 -4.77 0.75
N THR A 198 1.54 -5.39 1.88
CA THR A 198 2.30 -6.52 2.43
C THR A 198 2.31 -7.71 1.47
N ILE A 199 1.16 -8.04 0.89
CA ILE A 199 1.05 -9.09 -0.13
C ILE A 199 1.87 -8.72 -1.38
N LEU A 200 1.80 -7.47 -1.83
CA LEU A 200 2.53 -6.99 -3.00
C LEU A 200 4.04 -7.08 -2.79
N ASP A 201 4.53 -6.71 -1.60
CA ASP A 201 5.95 -6.81 -1.23
C ASP A 201 6.43 -8.25 -1.37
N GLN A 202 5.67 -9.23 -0.84
CA GLN A 202 5.98 -10.66 -0.97
C GLN A 202 6.01 -11.11 -2.43
N VAL A 203 5.02 -10.71 -3.24
CA VAL A 203 4.99 -11.05 -4.67
C VAL A 203 6.18 -10.43 -5.43
N CYS A 204 6.58 -9.21 -5.10
CA CYS A 204 7.74 -8.57 -5.70
C CYS A 204 9.04 -9.32 -5.38
N GLU A 205 9.21 -9.77 -4.14
CA GLU A 205 10.34 -10.62 -3.74
C GLU A 205 10.35 -11.96 -4.49
N GLU A 206 9.20 -12.63 -4.58
CA GLU A 206 9.06 -13.90 -5.31
C GLU A 206 9.42 -13.75 -6.80
N VAL A 207 8.89 -12.71 -7.45
CA VAL A 207 9.19 -12.40 -8.86
C VAL A 207 10.68 -12.05 -9.05
N GLY A 208 11.27 -11.28 -8.13
CA GLY A 208 12.70 -10.97 -8.13
C GLY A 208 13.58 -12.22 -8.13
N ARG A 209 13.32 -13.17 -7.22
CA ARG A 209 14.08 -14.42 -7.15
C ARG A 209 13.92 -15.30 -8.40
N VAL A 210 12.74 -15.31 -9.00
CA VAL A 210 12.51 -16.07 -10.25
C VAL A 210 13.30 -15.46 -11.41
N ASN A 211 13.34 -14.12 -11.50
CA ASN A 211 14.15 -13.43 -12.49
C ASN A 211 15.64 -13.78 -12.32
N GLU A 212 16.18 -13.76 -11.09
CA GLU A 212 17.56 -14.15 -10.80
C GLU A 212 17.86 -15.63 -11.14
N ARG A 213 16.97 -16.57 -10.81
CA ARG A 213 17.17 -18.00 -11.10
C ARG A 213 17.15 -18.32 -12.60
N THR A 214 16.39 -17.57 -13.37
CA THR A 214 16.36 -17.69 -14.83
C THR A 214 17.73 -17.30 -15.43
N VAL A 215 18.45 -16.37 -14.80
CA VAL A 215 19.84 -16.02 -15.17
C VAL A 215 20.78 -17.21 -14.95
N TYR A 216 20.76 -17.83 -13.77
CA TYR A 216 21.68 -18.93 -13.46
C TYR A 216 21.50 -20.17 -14.35
N ARG A 217 20.27 -20.49 -14.77
CA ARG A 217 20.02 -21.61 -15.70
C ARG A 217 20.45 -21.33 -17.13
N SER A 218 20.51 -20.07 -17.53
CA SER A 218 20.86 -19.66 -18.90
C SER A 218 22.37 -19.48 -19.09
N VAL A 219 23.11 -19.21 -18.00
CA VAL A 219 24.57 -19.01 -17.99
C VAL A 219 25.35 -20.29 -17.68
N ALA A 220 24.69 -21.35 -17.20
CA ALA A 220 25.35 -22.64 -16.98
C ALA A 220 25.74 -23.29 -18.33
N PRO A 221 27.02 -23.65 -18.54
CA PRO A 221 27.40 -24.35 -19.76
C PRO A 221 26.69 -25.70 -19.79
N SER A 222 26.01 -25.98 -20.89
CA SER A 222 25.43 -27.30 -21.15
C SER A 222 26.58 -28.32 -21.14
N ASN A 223 26.71 -29.10 -20.07
CA ASN A 223 27.55 -30.29 -20.09
C ASN A 223 26.91 -31.28 -21.07
N GLN A 224 27.32 -31.19 -22.34
CA GLN A 224 27.08 -32.22 -23.32
C GLN A 224 27.79 -33.47 -22.82
N THR A 225 27.01 -34.45 -22.35
CA THR A 225 27.48 -35.82 -22.20
C THR A 225 27.85 -36.34 -23.59
N VAL A 226 29.16 -36.35 -23.87
CA VAL A 226 29.71 -37.02 -25.05
C VAL A 226 29.55 -38.52 -24.83
N THR A 227 28.61 -39.12 -25.56
CA THR A 227 28.47 -40.58 -25.64
C THR A 227 29.71 -41.14 -26.36
N PRO A 228 30.45 -42.12 -25.81
CA PRO A 228 31.55 -42.74 -26.56
C PRO A 228 30.97 -43.63 -27.66
N LEU A 229 31.35 -43.37 -28.92
CA LEU A 229 31.14 -44.30 -30.02
C LEU A 229 32.01 -45.55 -29.79
N PHE A 230 31.37 -46.70 -29.55
CA PHE A 230 32.01 -47.99 -29.70
C PHE A 230 32.33 -48.25 -31.18
N GLN A 231 33.61 -48.43 -31.51
CA GLN A 231 34.02 -48.98 -32.79
C GLN A 231 33.74 -50.49 -32.81
N SER A 232 33.02 -50.96 -33.82
CA SER A 232 32.92 -52.38 -34.13
C SER A 232 34.20 -52.82 -34.84
N GLU A 233 34.98 -53.69 -34.22
CA GLU A 233 35.92 -54.55 -34.94
C GLU A 233 35.17 -55.77 -35.45
N ASN A 234 35.28 -56.03 -36.74
CA ASN A 234 34.79 -57.25 -37.40
C ASN A 234 35.88 -57.70 -38.37
N GLY A 235 36.33 -58.96 -38.22
CA GLY A 235 36.94 -59.77 -39.29
C GLY A 235 38.41 -59.55 -39.58
#